data_AF-A0A9D5X7H5-F1
#
_entry.id   AF-A0A9D5X7H5-F1
#
_cell.length_a   1.000
_cell.length_b   1.000
_cell.length_c   1.000
_cell.angle_alpha   90.00
_cell.angle_beta   90.00
_cell.angle_gamma   90.00
#
_symmetry.space_group_name_H-M   'P 1'
#
loop_
_entity.id
_entity.type
_entity.pdbx_description
1 polymer ?
#
loop_
_entity_poly.entity_id
_entity_poly.type
_entity_poly.pdbx_seq_one_letter_code
_entity_poly.pdbx_strand_id
1 'polypeptide(L)'
;MLDRRTLLISSTLLLASGCMAGRKQASIMTNPEFAAIEKRIGGRLGVALVNGQGDLITSHRGAERFAMCSTFKAPLASALFAAHDAGNVDMHASFALKPEDAVPYMPFVEQRLKEGKPVTLYELARAAIKTSDNAAANLVLNAIGGPMAFTAFVREQGDSVTRLDRMEPELN
;
A
#
# COMPACT_ATOMS: atom_id res chain seq x y z
N MET A 1 3.25 71.95 3.03
CA MET A 1 2.11 71.39 2.28
C MET A 1 2.57 70.09 1.65
N LEU A 2 2.18 68.97 2.24
CA LEU A 2 2.42 67.63 1.70
C LEU A 2 1.13 67.21 0.97
N ASP A 3 1.26 66.82 -0.29
CA ASP A 3 0.12 66.56 -1.18
C ASP A 3 -0.63 65.27 -0.77
N ARG A 4 -1.96 65.34 -0.74
CA ARG A 4 -2.86 64.23 -0.38
C ARG A 4 -2.71 63.02 -1.32
N ARG A 5 -2.08 63.20 -2.48
CA ARG A 5 -1.89 62.16 -3.50
C ARG A 5 -0.70 61.23 -3.25
N THR A 6 0.25 61.59 -2.39
CA THR A 6 1.41 60.73 -2.09
C THR A 6 1.15 59.71 -0.97
N LEU A 7 -0.01 59.79 -0.30
CA LEU A 7 -0.36 58.93 0.84
C LEU A 7 -1.13 57.65 0.47
N LEU A 8 -1.45 57.42 -0.82
CA LEU A 8 -2.36 56.35 -1.27
C LEU A 8 -1.68 55.22 -2.08
N ILE A 9 -0.35 55.23 -2.23
CA ILE A 9 0.39 54.17 -2.95
C ILE A 9 1.17 53.25 -1.99
N SER A 10 1.16 53.52 -0.68
CA SER A 10 2.01 52.82 0.30
C SER A 10 1.31 51.70 1.09
N SER A 11 0.06 51.34 0.79
CA SER A 11 -0.77 50.54 1.71
C SER A 11 -1.36 49.24 1.16
N THR A 12 -0.86 48.68 0.06
CA THR A 12 -1.33 47.39 -0.50
C THR A 12 -0.28 46.27 -0.54
N LEU A 13 0.78 46.35 0.27
CA LEU A 13 1.83 45.32 0.31
C LEU A 13 2.18 44.83 1.72
N LEU A 14 1.20 44.71 2.61
CA LEU A 14 1.36 43.95 3.85
C LEU A 14 0.01 43.35 4.22
N LEU A 15 -0.20 42.06 3.93
CA LEU A 15 -1.08 41.12 4.65
C LEU A 15 -1.16 39.75 3.94
N ALA A 16 -0.03 39.23 3.44
CA ALA A 16 0.06 37.85 2.93
C ALA A 16 1.24 37.08 3.54
N SER A 17 1.68 37.45 4.74
CA SER A 17 2.67 36.70 5.49
C SER A 17 2.06 36.16 6.78
N GLY A 18 2.02 34.83 6.87
CA GLY A 18 2.44 34.21 8.12
C GLY A 18 1.36 33.56 8.98
N CYS A 19 0.55 32.69 8.40
CA CYS A 19 0.07 31.50 9.13
C CYS A 19 0.28 30.24 8.28
N MET A 20 1.49 30.08 7.72
CA MET A 20 2.00 28.72 7.58
C MET A 20 2.42 28.32 8.99
N ALA A 21 1.54 27.59 9.69
CA ALA A 21 2.00 26.79 10.81
C ALA A 21 3.13 25.92 10.26
N GLY A 22 4.37 26.28 10.59
CA GLY A 22 5.54 25.53 10.19
C GLY A 22 5.36 24.13 10.75
N ARG A 23 4.96 23.19 9.89
CA ARG A 23 5.05 21.77 10.21
C ARG A 23 6.53 21.57 10.51
N LYS A 24 6.88 21.40 11.79
CA LYS A 24 8.25 21.07 12.19
C LYS A 24 8.60 19.85 11.35
N GLN A 25 9.45 20.03 10.34
CA GLN A 25 10.02 18.92 9.61
C GLN A 25 10.80 18.15 10.68
N ALA A 26 10.26 17.03 11.15
CA ALA A 26 11.00 16.16 12.03
C ALA A 26 12.29 15.82 11.30
N SER A 27 13.44 16.05 11.94
CA SER A 27 14.71 15.63 11.38
C SER A 27 14.66 14.11 11.28
N ILE A 28 14.63 13.58 10.06
CA ILE A 28 14.69 12.13 9.83
C ILE A 28 16.00 11.64 10.43
N MET A 29 15.92 10.79 11.45
CA MET A 29 17.12 10.25 12.09
C MET A 29 17.78 9.27 11.14
N THR A 30 19.08 9.41 10.90
CA THR A 30 19.88 8.39 10.23
C THR A 30 20.37 7.38 11.25
N ASN A 31 20.26 6.08 10.95
CA ASN A 31 20.81 5.01 11.79
C ASN A 31 22.01 4.35 11.08
N PRO A 32 23.24 4.48 11.62
CA PRO A 32 24.45 3.91 11.00
C PRO A 32 24.43 2.36 10.96
N GLU A 33 23.64 1.70 11.81
CA GLU A 33 23.54 0.24 11.83
C GLU A 33 22.94 -0.32 10.55
N PHE A 34 22.06 0.42 9.86
CA PHE A 34 21.48 -0.04 8.59
C PHE A 34 22.55 -0.23 7.51
N ALA A 35 23.51 0.69 7.41
CA ALA A 35 24.63 0.55 6.48
C ALA A 35 25.55 -0.62 6.85
N ALA A 36 25.73 -0.89 8.16
CA ALA A 36 26.49 -2.05 8.62
C ALA A 36 25.81 -3.37 8.28
N ILE A 37 24.48 -3.45 8.44
CA ILE A 37 23.67 -4.62 8.03
C ILE A 37 23.80 -4.83 6.53
N GLU A 38 23.63 -3.78 5.72
CA GLU A 38 23.73 -3.84 4.26
C GLU A 38 25.08 -4.41 3.81
N LYS A 39 26.19 -3.89 4.37
CA LYS A 39 27.54 -4.39 4.09
C LYS A 39 27.71 -5.86 4.46
N ARG A 40 27.12 -6.30 5.59
CA ARG A 40 27.21 -7.67 6.07
C ARG A 40 26.44 -8.66 5.19
N ILE A 41 25.26 -8.29 4.70
CA ILE A 41 24.42 -9.16 3.88
C ILE A 41 24.83 -9.19 2.40
N GLY A 42 25.63 -8.22 1.94
CA GLY A 42 26.09 -8.14 0.54
C GLY A 42 24.99 -7.79 -0.47
N GLY A 43 23.85 -7.28 0.01
CA GLY A 43 22.68 -6.93 -0.78
C GLY A 43 22.27 -5.46 -0.60
N ARG A 44 20.99 -5.15 -0.84
CA ARG A 44 20.41 -3.81 -0.57
C ARG A 44 19.38 -3.89 0.55
N LEU A 45 19.38 -2.90 1.44
CA LEU A 45 18.44 -2.78 2.54
C LEU A 45 17.57 -1.53 2.39
N GLY A 46 16.25 -1.69 2.39
CA GLY A 46 15.28 -0.60 2.46
C GLY A 46 14.61 -0.56 3.83
N VAL A 47 14.59 0.60 4.48
CA VAL A 47 13.90 0.83 5.77
C VAL A 47 13.15 2.15 5.73
N ALA A 48 11.90 2.11 6.20
CA ALA A 48 11.13 3.29 6.57
C ALA A 48 10.38 2.96 7.87
N LEU A 49 10.58 3.77 8.90
CA LEU A 49 9.84 3.68 10.16
C LEU A 49 8.99 4.93 10.29
N VAL A 50 7.68 4.77 10.48
CA VAL A 50 6.72 5.86 10.65
C VAL A 50 6.06 5.79 12.02
N ASN A 51 5.62 6.93 12.56
CA ASN A 51 4.79 6.97 13.76
C ASN A 51 3.32 6.63 13.44
N GLY A 52 2.45 6.62 14.47
CA GLY A 52 1.01 6.36 14.28
C GLY A 52 0.25 7.43 13.48
N GLN A 53 0.87 8.57 13.20
CA GLN A 53 0.33 9.65 12.36
C GLN A 53 0.85 9.58 10.92
N GLY A 54 1.73 8.61 10.61
CA GLY A 54 2.37 8.45 9.31
C GLY A 54 3.59 9.34 9.08
N ASP A 55 4.05 10.10 10.08
CA ASP A 55 5.28 10.89 9.94
C ASP A 55 6.50 9.97 10.01
N LEU A 56 7.46 10.20 9.10
CA LEU A 56 8.69 9.42 9.01
C LEU A 56 9.64 9.71 10.18
N ILE A 57 9.99 8.67 10.94
CA ILE A 57 10.93 8.70 12.07
C ILE A 57 12.37 8.49 11.58
N THR A 58 12.60 7.43 10.80
CA THR A 58 13.91 7.10 10.21
C THR A 58 13.74 6.42 8.87
N SER A 59 14.73 6.57 7.99
CA SER A 59 14.76 5.87 6.71
C SER A 59 16.19 5.52 6.28
N HIS A 60 16.30 4.40 5.56
CA HIS A 60 17.47 3.99 4.80
C HIS A 60 17.01 3.53 3.43
N ARG A 61 17.48 4.16 2.35
CA ARG A 61 17.02 3.92 0.97
C ARG A 61 15.49 3.99 0.78
N GLY A 62 14.77 4.75 1.60
CA GLY A 62 13.29 4.78 1.56
C GLY A 62 12.67 5.35 0.29
N ALA A 63 13.46 6.00 -0.57
CA ALA A 63 13.03 6.47 -1.89
C ALA A 63 13.36 5.48 -3.03
N GLU A 64 14.06 4.37 -2.74
CA GLU A 64 14.37 3.35 -3.72
C GLU A 64 13.24 2.32 -3.86
N ARG A 65 13.19 1.66 -5.02
CA ARG A 65 12.20 0.60 -5.29
C ARG A 65 12.74 -0.77 -4.90
N PHE A 66 11.85 -1.58 -4.34
CA PHE A 66 12.04 -2.99 -3.98
C PHE A 66 10.89 -3.82 -4.53
N ALA A 67 11.15 -5.07 -4.89
CA ALA A 67 10.09 -6.00 -5.25
C ALA A 67 9.23 -6.28 -4.01
N MET A 68 7.91 -6.15 -4.15
CA MET A 68 7.01 -6.40 -3.02
C MET A 68 6.94 -7.88 -2.66
N CYS A 69 7.03 -8.76 -3.68
CA CYS A 69 6.65 -10.17 -3.53
C CYS A 69 5.30 -10.24 -2.78
N SER A 70 5.13 -11.16 -1.84
CA SER A 70 3.90 -11.33 -1.08
C SER A 70 3.52 -10.17 -0.11
N THR A 71 4.33 -9.12 0.06
CA THR A 71 3.97 -8.00 0.95
C THR A 71 2.76 -7.19 0.44
N PHE A 72 2.43 -7.28 -0.85
CA PHE A 72 1.23 -6.66 -1.42
C PHE A 72 -0.09 -7.24 -0.88
N LYS A 73 -0.08 -8.45 -0.29
CA LYS A 73 -1.29 -9.15 0.15
C LYS A 73 -2.01 -8.43 1.30
N ALA A 74 -1.27 -7.64 2.09
CA ALA A 74 -1.87 -6.79 3.12
C ALA A 74 -2.74 -5.66 2.52
N PRO A 75 -2.22 -4.77 1.64
CA PRO A 75 -3.06 -3.79 0.95
C PRO A 75 -4.10 -4.43 0.02
N LEU A 76 -3.87 -5.65 -0.49
CA LEU A 76 -4.87 -6.37 -1.29
C LEU A 76 -6.13 -6.67 -0.46
N ALA A 77 -5.95 -7.13 0.78
CA ALA A 77 -7.09 -7.31 1.67
C ALA A 77 -7.81 -5.98 1.90
N SER A 78 -7.10 -4.89 2.19
CA SER A 78 -7.73 -3.56 2.32
C SER A 78 -8.54 -3.16 1.07
N ALA A 79 -8.04 -3.46 -0.12
CA ALA A 79 -8.76 -3.21 -1.38
C ALA A 79 -10.07 -4.02 -1.48
N LEU A 80 -10.07 -5.29 -1.04
CA LEU A 80 -11.29 -6.11 -0.98
C LEU A 80 -12.32 -5.52 -0.01
N PHE A 81 -11.89 -5.09 1.18
CA PHE A 81 -12.80 -4.46 2.15
C PHE A 81 -13.39 -3.16 1.59
N ALA A 82 -12.58 -2.31 0.96
CA ALA A 82 -13.07 -1.09 0.33
C ALA A 82 -14.06 -1.37 -0.83
N ALA A 83 -13.78 -2.38 -1.66
CA ALA A 83 -14.69 -2.80 -2.72
C ALA A 83 -16.02 -3.35 -2.16
N HIS A 84 -15.97 -4.02 -1.01
CA HIS A 84 -17.16 -4.49 -0.31
C HIS A 84 -18.00 -3.36 0.26
N ASP A 85 -17.37 -2.42 0.96
CA ASP A 85 -18.05 -1.26 1.55
C ASP A 85 -18.69 -0.37 0.47
N ALA A 86 -18.08 -0.32 -0.72
CA ALA A 86 -18.63 0.38 -1.88
C ALA A 86 -19.78 -0.38 -2.59
N GLY A 87 -20.09 -1.62 -2.19
CA GLY A 87 -21.11 -2.46 -2.81
C GLY A 87 -20.70 -3.06 -4.17
N ASN A 88 -19.42 -2.98 -4.54
CA ASN A 88 -18.91 -3.53 -5.80
C ASN A 88 -18.69 -5.04 -5.74
N VAL A 89 -18.44 -5.59 -4.55
CA VAL A 89 -18.17 -7.01 -4.31
C VAL A 89 -18.82 -7.45 -3.00
N ASP A 90 -19.47 -8.61 -2.95
CA ASP A 90 -19.83 -9.23 -1.68
C ASP A 90 -18.71 -10.18 -1.21
N MET A 91 -17.93 -9.76 -0.21
CA MET A 91 -16.83 -10.58 0.28
C MET A 91 -17.27 -11.82 1.07
N HIS A 92 -18.55 -11.88 1.44
CA HIS A 92 -19.16 -12.98 2.18
C HIS A 92 -19.92 -13.95 1.28
N ALA A 93 -20.11 -13.61 0.00
CA ALA A 93 -20.66 -14.53 -0.97
C ALA A 93 -19.79 -15.78 -1.09
N SER A 94 -20.45 -16.94 -1.06
CA SER A 94 -19.79 -18.24 -1.10
C SER A 94 -19.79 -18.81 -2.52
N PHE A 95 -18.67 -19.39 -2.94
CA PHE A 95 -18.50 -19.99 -4.26
C PHE A 95 -17.61 -21.23 -4.21
N ALA A 96 -17.76 -22.09 -5.22
CA ALA A 96 -16.92 -23.28 -5.37
C ALA A 96 -15.58 -22.93 -6.01
N LEU A 97 -14.49 -23.45 -5.45
CA LEU A 97 -13.17 -23.41 -6.05
C LEU A 97 -13.09 -24.33 -7.26
N LYS A 98 -12.22 -24.00 -8.20
CA LYS A 98 -11.99 -24.78 -9.42
C LYS A 98 -10.56 -25.32 -9.45
N PRO A 99 -10.32 -26.48 -10.06
CA PRO A 99 -8.95 -27.00 -10.24
C PRO A 99 -8.04 -26.02 -10.99
N GLU A 100 -8.59 -25.18 -11.87
CA GLU A 100 -7.85 -24.17 -12.62
C GLU A 100 -7.35 -23.00 -11.76
N ASP A 101 -7.83 -22.86 -10.52
CA ASP A 101 -7.34 -21.84 -9.57
C ASP A 101 -5.98 -22.20 -8.96
N ALA A 102 -5.46 -23.40 -9.26
CA ALA A 102 -4.24 -23.92 -8.68
C ALA A 102 -2.98 -23.20 -9.18
N VAL A 103 -2.17 -22.72 -8.23
CA VAL A 103 -0.83 -22.15 -8.47
C VAL A 103 0.17 -22.65 -7.42
N PRO A 104 1.49 -22.51 -7.62
CA PRO A 104 2.47 -22.91 -6.61
C PRO A 104 2.22 -22.23 -5.26
N TYR A 105 2.32 -23.00 -4.18
CA TYR A 105 2.10 -22.58 -2.78
C TYR A 105 0.70 -22.03 -2.49
N MET A 106 -0.23 -22.94 -2.18
CA MET A 106 -1.64 -22.63 -1.94
C MET A 106 -2.26 -23.50 -0.81
N PRO A 107 -1.69 -23.50 0.41
CA PRO A 107 -2.05 -24.47 1.46
C PRO A 107 -3.53 -24.45 1.87
N PHE A 108 -4.19 -23.28 1.88
CA PHE A 108 -5.60 -23.18 2.21
C PHE A 108 -6.48 -23.62 1.04
N VAL A 109 -6.20 -23.12 -0.17
CA VAL A 109 -6.98 -23.47 -1.36
C VAL A 109 -6.86 -24.96 -1.68
N GLU A 110 -5.67 -25.53 -1.55
CA GLU A 110 -5.45 -26.97 -1.73
C GLU A 110 -6.31 -27.81 -0.78
N GLN A 111 -6.37 -27.43 0.51
CA GLN A 111 -7.20 -28.12 1.48
C GLN A 111 -8.68 -28.02 1.11
N ARG A 112 -9.16 -26.83 0.72
CA ARG A 112 -10.57 -26.62 0.37
C ARG A 112 -10.99 -27.37 -0.89
N LEU A 113 -10.11 -27.44 -1.89
CA LEU A 113 -10.31 -28.27 -3.09
C LEU A 113 -10.44 -29.75 -2.72
N LYS A 114 -9.57 -30.29 -1.86
CA LYS A 114 -9.64 -31.69 -1.39
C LYS A 114 -10.95 -31.98 -0.64
N GLU A 115 -11.43 -31.02 0.13
CA GLU A 115 -12.68 -31.15 0.90
C GLU A 115 -13.94 -30.91 0.05
N GLY A 116 -13.81 -30.35 -1.16
CA GLY A 116 -14.95 -29.95 -2.00
C GLY A 116 -15.84 -28.89 -1.35
N LYS A 117 -15.29 -28.09 -0.42
CA LYS A 117 -16.06 -27.07 0.31
C LYS A 117 -15.99 -25.72 -0.39
N PRO A 118 -17.12 -24.98 -0.45
CA PRO A 118 -17.09 -23.63 -0.97
C PRO A 118 -16.32 -22.71 -0.01
N VAL A 119 -15.88 -21.58 -0.54
CA VAL A 119 -15.13 -20.54 0.18
C VAL A 119 -15.76 -19.18 -0.03
N THR A 120 -15.36 -18.21 0.79
CA THR A 120 -15.68 -16.79 0.62
C THR A 120 -14.43 -15.98 0.31
N LEU A 121 -14.57 -14.80 -0.31
CA LEU A 121 -13.44 -13.89 -0.53
C LEU A 121 -12.81 -13.45 0.81
N TYR A 122 -13.61 -13.33 1.86
CA TYR A 122 -13.12 -13.06 3.21
C TYR A 122 -12.15 -14.15 3.73
N GLU A 123 -12.50 -15.43 3.56
CA GLU A 123 -11.61 -16.54 3.93
C GLU A 123 -10.33 -16.54 3.09
N LEU A 124 -10.45 -16.25 1.79
CA LEU A 124 -9.31 -16.18 0.88
C LEU A 124 -8.37 -15.02 1.25
N ALA A 125 -8.89 -13.82 1.51
CA ALA A 125 -8.07 -12.68 1.97
C ALA A 125 -7.37 -13.00 3.31
N ARG A 126 -8.06 -13.68 4.22
CA ARG A 126 -7.48 -14.16 5.47
C ARG A 126 -6.36 -15.18 5.22
N ALA A 127 -6.53 -16.12 4.31
CA ALA A 127 -5.51 -17.11 3.95
C ALA A 127 -4.29 -16.46 3.26
N ALA A 128 -4.52 -15.52 2.34
CA ALA A 128 -3.47 -14.75 1.69
C ALA A 128 -2.61 -13.98 2.71
N ILE A 129 -3.20 -13.44 3.78
CA ILE A 129 -2.42 -12.77 4.84
C ILE A 129 -1.75 -13.79 5.78
N LYS A 130 -2.49 -14.80 6.26
CA LYS A 130 -2.00 -15.71 7.30
C LYS A 130 -0.92 -16.67 6.83
N THR A 131 -1.08 -17.19 5.63
CA THR A 131 -0.22 -18.26 5.09
C THR A 131 0.31 -17.90 3.71
N SER A 132 0.26 -16.63 3.29
CA SER A 132 0.76 -16.16 2.01
C SER A 132 0.24 -16.96 0.80
N ASP A 133 -0.96 -17.53 0.91
CA ASP A 133 -1.54 -18.43 -0.10
C ASP A 133 -1.70 -17.70 -1.44
N ASN A 134 -1.03 -18.20 -2.48
CA ASN A 134 -0.95 -17.55 -3.78
C ASN A 134 -2.26 -17.65 -4.57
N ALA A 135 -2.92 -18.80 -4.54
CA ALA A 135 -4.21 -18.99 -5.20
C ALA A 135 -5.26 -18.09 -4.55
N ALA A 136 -5.26 -18.01 -3.22
CA ALA A 136 -6.15 -17.11 -2.49
C ALA A 136 -5.93 -15.65 -2.85
N ALA A 137 -4.67 -15.20 -2.98
CA ALA A 137 -4.36 -13.84 -3.41
C ALA A 137 -4.82 -13.57 -4.85
N ASN A 138 -4.63 -14.51 -5.77
CA ASN A 138 -5.09 -14.38 -7.15
C ASN A 138 -6.62 -14.28 -7.26
N LEU A 139 -7.35 -15.10 -6.50
CA LEU A 139 -8.81 -15.06 -6.46
C LEU A 139 -9.35 -13.74 -5.92
N VAL A 140 -8.73 -13.19 -4.87
CA VAL A 140 -9.09 -11.86 -4.34
C VAL A 140 -8.74 -10.76 -5.34
N LEU A 141 -7.56 -10.82 -5.97
CA LEU A 141 -7.19 -9.90 -7.05
C LEU A 141 -8.21 -9.90 -8.18
N ASN A 142 -8.61 -11.08 -8.66
CA ASN A 142 -9.60 -11.21 -9.72
C ASN A 142 -10.95 -10.58 -9.32
N ALA A 143 -11.39 -10.79 -8.07
CA ALA A 143 -12.64 -10.22 -7.58
C ALA A 143 -12.66 -8.69 -7.56
N ILE A 144 -11.51 -8.04 -7.33
CA ILE A 144 -11.40 -6.57 -7.33
C ILE A 144 -11.06 -5.98 -8.71
N GLY A 145 -10.87 -6.80 -9.75
CA GLY A 145 -10.53 -6.33 -11.11
C GLY A 145 -9.03 -6.42 -11.49
N GLY A 146 -8.24 -7.18 -10.73
CA GLY A 146 -6.86 -7.55 -11.06
C GLY A 146 -5.79 -6.53 -10.63
N PRO A 147 -4.53 -6.70 -11.07
CA PRO A 147 -3.39 -5.89 -10.61
C PRO A 147 -3.52 -4.38 -10.89
N MET A 148 -4.17 -4.02 -11.99
CA MET A 148 -4.44 -2.62 -12.32
C MET A 148 -5.44 -2.00 -11.36
N ALA A 149 -6.49 -2.72 -10.97
CA ALA A 149 -7.46 -2.23 -9.99
C ALA A 149 -6.84 -2.11 -8.59
N PHE A 150 -5.97 -3.05 -8.19
CA PHE A 150 -5.15 -2.90 -6.99
C PHE A 150 -4.29 -1.62 -7.05
N THR A 151 -3.63 -1.39 -8.19
CA THR A 151 -2.78 -0.19 -8.38
C THR A 151 -3.62 1.09 -8.33
N ALA A 152 -4.81 1.10 -8.92
CA ALA A 152 -5.74 2.22 -8.82
C ALA A 152 -6.17 2.47 -7.37
N PHE A 153 -6.54 1.42 -6.63
CA PHE A 153 -6.92 1.52 -5.23
C PHE A 153 -5.80 2.17 -4.38
N VAL A 154 -4.54 1.72 -4.50
CA VAL A 154 -3.46 2.33 -3.71
C VAL A 154 -3.20 3.80 -4.10
N ARG A 155 -3.45 4.19 -5.36
CA ARG A 155 -3.39 5.60 -5.80
C ARG A 155 -4.48 6.43 -5.14
N GLU A 156 -5.70 5.90 -5.02
CA GLU A 156 -6.81 6.58 -4.33
C GLU A 156 -6.50 6.80 -2.84
N GLN A 157 -5.70 5.92 -2.23
CA GLN A 157 -5.20 6.09 -0.86
C GLN A 157 -4.02 7.08 -0.74
N GLY A 158 -3.60 7.71 -1.84
CA GLY A 158 -2.51 8.69 -1.87
C GLY A 158 -1.11 8.12 -2.08
N ASP A 159 -0.95 6.80 -2.27
CA ASP A 159 0.33 6.20 -2.63
C ASP A 159 0.56 6.33 -4.14
N SER A 160 1.51 7.17 -4.55
CA SER A 160 1.86 7.39 -5.96
C SER A 160 2.98 6.48 -6.49
N VAL A 161 3.52 5.57 -5.67
CA VAL A 161 4.76 4.82 -5.94
C VAL A 161 4.48 3.34 -6.16
N THR A 162 3.69 2.71 -5.28
CA THR A 162 3.40 1.27 -5.29
C THR A 162 2.67 0.86 -6.57
N ARG A 163 3.03 -0.26 -7.18
CA ARG A 163 2.33 -0.79 -8.35
C ARG A 163 2.37 -2.31 -8.34
N LEU A 164 1.31 -2.92 -8.85
CA LEU A 164 1.24 -4.35 -9.07
C LEU A 164 0.94 -4.59 -10.56
N ASP A 165 1.77 -5.42 -11.18
CA ASP A 165 1.77 -5.59 -12.64
C ASP A 165 1.43 -7.01 -13.08
N ARG A 166 1.51 -7.97 -12.16
CA ARG A 166 1.42 -9.41 -12.42
C ARG A 166 0.66 -10.11 -11.30
N MET A 167 0.15 -11.29 -11.62
CA MET A 167 -0.45 -12.23 -10.67
C MET A 167 0.64 -13.08 -10.00
N GLU A 168 0.27 -13.86 -8.98
CA GLU A 168 1.12 -14.95 -8.50
C GLU A 168 1.10 -16.12 -9.51
N PRO A 169 2.22 -16.83 -9.72
CA PRO A 169 3.53 -16.66 -9.07
C PRO A 169 4.45 -15.65 -9.78
N GLU A 170 4.07 -15.11 -10.94
CA GLU A 170 4.95 -14.31 -11.79
C GLU A 170 5.40 -12.98 -11.17
N LEU A 171 4.78 -12.53 -10.08
CA LEU A 171 5.16 -11.32 -9.36
C LEU A 171 6.36 -11.48 -8.41
N ASN A 172 6.81 -12.71 -8.14
CA ASN A 172 7.95 -13.01 -7.26
C ASN A 172 9.31 -12.87 -7.93
#